data_AF-E7GBZ0-F1
#
_entry.id   AF-E7GBZ0-F1
#
_cell.length_a   1.000
_cell.length_b   1.000
_cell.length_c   1.000
_cell.angle_alpha   90.00
_cell.angle_beta   90.00
_cell.angle_gamma   90.00
#
_symmetry.space_group_name_H-M   'P 1'
#
loop_
_entity.id
_entity.type
_entity.pdbx_description
1 polymer ?
#
loop_
_entity_poly.entity_id
_entity_poly.type
_entity_poly.pdbx_seq_one_letter_code
_entity_poly.pdbx_strand_id
1 'polypeptide(L)'
;MEWNQRYMAVIQPEGIGVIISEDEFSTFIAHFGEFGNIEIYDCLTHEIIIRTKGVHIQCFYPDIHDRSLAGLKAKRYYSYFENYKYQLKRKYPKGRLKSLYQSLKVYFVQE
;
A
#
# COMPACT_ATOMS: atom_id res chain seq x y z
N MET A 1 -23.61 -3.37 7.43
CA MET A 1 -22.42 -3.15 8.28
C MET A 1 -21.22 -3.25 7.37
N GLU A 2 -20.65 -2.12 6.96
CA GLU A 2 -19.33 -2.12 6.33
C GLU A 2 -18.35 -2.62 7.39
N TRP A 3 -17.93 -3.88 7.27
CA TRP A 3 -16.70 -4.29 7.92
C TRP A 3 -15.64 -3.34 7.36
N ASN A 4 -15.07 -2.49 8.21
CA ASN A 4 -13.94 -1.64 7.84
C ASN A 4 -12.85 -2.57 7.34
N GLN A 5 -12.79 -2.77 6.02
CA GLN A 5 -11.88 -3.73 5.42
C GLN A 5 -10.48 -3.21 5.70
N ARG A 6 -9.76 -3.96 6.52
CA ARG A 6 -8.39 -3.63 6.93
C ARG A 6 -7.45 -4.44 6.07
N TYR A 7 -6.35 -3.79 5.70
CA TYR A 7 -5.32 -4.36 4.86
C TYR A 7 -4.01 -4.36 5.64
N MET A 8 -3.20 -5.38 5.43
CA MET A 8 -1.84 -5.43 5.96
C MET A 8 -0.88 -4.95 4.88
N ALA A 9 -0.20 -3.83 5.12
CA ALA A 9 0.88 -3.37 4.27
C ALA A 9 2.23 -3.76 4.90
N VAL A 10 3.07 -4.43 4.13
CA VAL A 10 4.39 -4.92 4.55
C VAL A 10 5.46 -4.21 3.73
N ILE A 11 6.47 -3.67 4.39
CA ILE A 11 7.67 -3.10 3.76
C ILE A 11 8.78 -4.16 3.77
N GLN A 12 9.24 -4.53 2.58
CA GLN A 12 10.26 -5.55 2.33
C GLN A 12 11.61 -4.91 1.98
N PRO A 13 12.74 -5.54 2.36
CA PRO A 13 12.86 -6.88 2.96
C PRO A 13 12.70 -6.96 4.49
N GLU A 14 12.59 -5.84 5.20
CA GLU A 14 12.63 -5.78 6.67
C GLU A 14 11.39 -6.41 7.33
N GLY A 15 10.31 -6.64 6.56
CA GLY A 15 9.10 -7.31 7.04
C GLY A 15 8.24 -6.43 7.95
N ILE A 16 8.34 -5.11 7.83
CA ILE A 16 7.61 -4.17 8.69
C ILE A 16 6.14 -4.13 8.28
N GLY A 17 5.28 -4.77 9.08
CA GLY A 17 3.83 -4.87 8.86
C GLY A 17 3.04 -3.75 9.53
N VAL A 18 2.12 -3.14 8.79
CA VAL A 18 1.26 -2.03 9.23
C VAL A 18 -0.16 -2.26 8.75
N ILE A 19 -1.12 -2.23 9.68
CA ILE A 19 -2.53 -2.27 9.32
C ILE A 19 -2.96 -0.90 8.79
N ILE A 20 -3.51 -0.87 7.57
CA ILE A 20 -4.00 0.32 6.87
C ILE A 20 -5.43 0.13 6.35
N SER A 21 -6.13 1.24 6.13
CA SER A 21 -7.42 1.29 5.43
C SER A 21 -7.24 1.61 3.95
N GLU A 22 -8.28 1.42 3.14
CA GLU A 22 -8.24 1.66 1.69
C GLU A 22 -7.85 3.10 1.33
N ASP A 23 -8.36 4.09 2.09
CA ASP A 23 -8.08 5.51 1.89
C ASP A 23 -6.61 5.89 2.17
N GLU A 24 -5.89 5.02 2.88
CA GLU A 24 -4.49 5.21 3.21
C GLU A 24 -3.53 4.65 2.16
N PHE A 25 -3.98 3.82 1.21
CA PHE A 25 -3.13 3.14 0.23
C PHE A 25 -2.22 4.10 -0.53
N SER A 26 -2.80 5.13 -1.14
CA SER A 26 -2.05 6.15 -1.88
C SER A 26 -0.99 6.82 -1.03
N THR A 27 -1.34 7.15 0.22
CA THR A 27 -0.44 7.83 1.15
C THR A 27 0.69 6.90 1.58
N PHE A 28 0.36 5.65 1.90
CA PHE A 28 1.32 4.64 2.32
C PHE A 28 2.31 4.34 1.19
N ILE A 29 1.82 4.06 -0.02
CA ILE A 29 2.67 3.75 -1.17
C ILE A 29 3.56 4.95 -1.55
N ALA A 30 3.02 6.17 -1.54
CA ALA A 30 3.77 7.36 -1.95
C ALA A 30 4.92 7.71 -0.99
N HIS A 31 4.76 7.46 0.31
CA HIS A 31 5.73 7.89 1.31
C HIS A 31 6.60 6.76 1.84
N PHE A 32 6.09 5.53 1.94
CA PHE A 32 6.82 4.43 2.56
C PHE A 32 7.59 3.59 1.53
N GLY A 33 7.35 3.80 0.24
CA GLY A 33 8.07 3.10 -0.83
C GLY A 33 9.56 3.47 -0.91
N GLU A 34 9.99 4.54 -0.24
CA GLU A 34 11.42 4.86 -0.12
C GLU A 34 12.16 3.94 0.87
N PHE A 35 11.43 3.29 1.78
CA PHE A 35 12.00 2.36 2.76
C PHE A 35 12.08 0.93 2.22
N GLY A 36 11.46 0.62 1.08
CA GLY A 36 11.46 -0.73 0.54
C GLY A 36 10.29 -1.00 -0.41
N ASN A 37 10.23 -2.25 -0.89
CA ASN A 37 9.11 -2.73 -1.69
C ASN A 37 7.90 -2.93 -0.79
N ILE A 38 6.73 -2.48 -1.21
CA ILE A 38 5.50 -2.59 -0.42
C ILE A 38 4.67 -3.73 -0.95
N GLU A 39 4.14 -4.56 -0.08
CA GLU A 39 3.13 -5.57 -0.38
C GLU A 39 1.89 -5.29 0.46
N ILE A 40 0.70 -5.23 -0.14
CA ILE A 40 -0.56 -5.03 0.57
C ILE A 40 -1.41 -6.27 0.41
N TYR A 41 -1.86 -6.79 1.54
CA TYR A 41 -2.70 -7.97 1.65
C TYR A 41 -4.08 -7.60 2.17
N ASP A 42 -5.10 -8.23 1.59
CA ASP A 42 -6.44 -8.21 2.16
C ASP A 42 -6.49 -9.14 3.38
N CYS A 43 -6.77 -8.61 4.57
CA CYS A 43 -6.77 -9.42 5.79
C CYS A 43 -7.91 -10.47 5.82
N LEU A 44 -8.93 -10.35 4.98
CA LEU A 44 -10.01 -11.34 4.92
C LEU A 44 -9.63 -12.52 4.03
N THR A 45 -9.11 -12.24 2.84
CA THR A 45 -8.81 -13.28 1.84
C THR A 45 -7.36 -13.77 1.90
N HIS A 46 -6.49 -13.03 2.58
CA HIS A 46 -5.03 -13.20 2.60
C HIS A 46 -4.38 -13.07 1.21
N GLU A 47 -5.10 -12.51 0.22
CA GLU A 47 -4.58 -12.29 -1.13
C GLU A 47 -3.69 -11.03 -1.16
N ILE A 48 -2.58 -11.11 -1.90
CA ILE A 48 -1.81 -9.91 -2.27
C ILE A 48 -2.62 -9.11 -3.28
N ILE A 49 -3.01 -7.90 -2.92
CA ILE A 49 -3.76 -7.03 -3.83
C ILE A 49 -2.83 -6.08 -4.59
N ILE A 50 -1.75 -5.62 -3.95
CA ILE A 50 -0.80 -4.66 -4.49
C ILE A 50 0.60 -5.10 -4.09
N ARG A 51 1.55 -5.02 -5.03
CA ARG A 51 2.97 -4.99 -4.69
C ARG A 51 3.67 -3.89 -5.50
N THR A 52 4.57 -3.17 -4.84
CA THR A 52 5.41 -2.15 -5.48
C THR A 52 6.79 -2.75 -5.68
N LYS A 53 7.29 -2.71 -6.92
CA LYS A 53 8.68 -3.13 -7.21
C LYS A 53 9.47 -1.90 -7.63
N GLY A 54 10.29 -1.38 -6.72
CA GLY A 54 11.09 -0.17 -6.97
C GLY A 54 10.24 1.03 -7.42
N VAL A 55 9.03 1.18 -6.86
CA VAL A 55 8.04 2.24 -7.16
C VAL A 55 7.14 1.99 -8.40
N HIS A 56 7.24 0.84 -9.08
CA HIS A 56 6.19 0.40 -10.01
C HIS A 56 5.06 -0.31 -9.26
N ILE A 57 3.84 0.24 -9.34
CA ILE A 57 2.64 -0.36 -8.73
C ILE A 57 2.15 -1.52 -9.62
N GLN A 58 2.19 -2.72 -9.08
CA GLN A 58 1.68 -3.93 -9.72
C GLN A 58 0.51 -4.45 -8.89
N CYS A 59 -0.68 -4.52 -9.49
CA CYS A 59 -1.82 -5.20 -8.87
C CYS A 59 -1.72 -6.69 -9.18
N PHE A 60 -1.69 -7.54 -8.16
CA PHE A 60 -1.47 -8.98 -8.33
C PHE A 60 -2.79 -9.74 -8.32
N TYR A 61 -3.20 -10.22 -9.50
CA TYR A 61 -4.20 -11.30 -9.63
C TYR A 61 -3.65 -12.40 -10.56
N PRO A 62 -2.48 -13.00 -10.25
CA PRO A 62 -1.86 -13.97 -11.14
C PRO A 62 -2.68 -15.26 -11.28
N ASP A 63 -3.40 -15.66 -10.22
CA ASP A 63 -4.09 -16.95 -10.12
C ASP A 63 -5.59 -16.89 -10.51
N ILE A 64 -6.09 -15.71 -10.90
CA ILE A 64 -7.48 -15.59 -11.38
C ILE A 64 -7.53 -16.02 -12.84
N HIS A 65 -8.13 -17.19 -13.09
CA HIS A 65 -8.36 -17.71 -14.45
C HIS A 65 -9.25 -16.79 -15.31
N ASP A 66 -10.17 -16.05 -14.69
CA ASP A 66 -11.02 -15.06 -15.37
C ASP A 66 -10.34 -13.69 -15.46
N ARG A 67 -9.82 -13.38 -16.66
CA ARG A 67 -9.17 -12.09 -16.96
C ARG A 67 -10.12 -10.90 -16.84
N SER A 68 -11.42 -11.07 -17.07
CA SER A 68 -12.43 -10.02 -16.91
C SER A 68 -12.64 -9.70 -15.43
N LEU A 69 -12.71 -10.73 -14.58
CA LEU A 69 -12.80 -10.58 -13.13
C LEU A 69 -11.53 -9.93 -12.55
N ALA A 70 -10.36 -10.36 -13.01
CA ALA A 70 -9.10 -9.73 -12.62
C ALA A 70 -9.06 -8.24 -13.00
N GLY A 71 -9.56 -7.89 -14.19
CA GLY A 71 -9.70 -6.50 -14.65
C GLY A 71 -10.69 -5.69 -13.80
N LEU A 72 -11.84 -6.28 -13.42
CA LEU A 72 -12.82 -5.64 -12.54
C LEU A 72 -12.25 -5.40 -11.14
N LYS A 73 -11.58 -6.40 -10.56
CA LYS A 73 -10.87 -6.24 -9.28
C LYS A 73 -9.81 -5.15 -9.39
N ALA A 74 -8.97 -5.15 -10.42
CA ALA A 74 -7.95 -4.10 -10.62
C ALA A 74 -8.56 -2.69 -10.76
N LYS A 75 -9.68 -2.55 -11.48
CA LYS A 75 -10.43 -1.28 -11.58
C LYS A 75 -10.93 -0.79 -10.22
N ARG A 76 -11.39 -1.69 -9.33
CA ARG A 76 -11.82 -1.33 -7.98
C ARG A 76 -10.72 -0.58 -7.22
N TYR A 77 -9.46 -0.97 -7.41
CA TYR A 77 -8.35 -0.31 -6.70
C TYR A 77 -7.87 0.98 -7.35
N TYR A 78 -8.30 1.28 -8.57
CA TYR A 78 -7.83 2.44 -9.32
C TYR A 78 -8.26 3.77 -8.68
N SER A 79 -9.49 3.83 -8.16
CA SER A 79 -10.01 5.00 -7.45
C SER A 79 -9.16 5.36 -6.22
N TYR A 80 -8.57 4.37 -5.55
CA TYR A 80 -7.70 4.61 -4.39
C TYR A 80 -6.37 5.28 -4.77
N PHE A 81 -6.01 5.31 -6.06
CA PHE A 81 -4.81 5.96 -6.59
C PHE A 81 -5.05 7.32 -7.21
N GLU A 82 -6.30 7.82 -7.23
CA GLU A 82 -6.62 9.15 -7.77
C GLU A 82 -5.78 10.26 -7.10
N ASN A 83 -5.50 10.10 -5.80
CA ASN A 83 -4.73 11.06 -5.02
C ASN A 83 -3.22 10.77 -4.99
N TYR A 84 -2.73 9.70 -5.62
CA TYR A 84 -1.34 9.27 -5.51
C TYR A 84 -0.36 10.37 -5.93
N LYS A 85 -0.60 11.00 -7.10
CA LYS A 85 0.22 12.12 -7.60
C LYS A 85 0.24 13.32 -6.66
N TYR A 86 -0.85 13.54 -5.93
CA TYR A 86 -0.94 14.61 -4.96
C TYR A 86 -0.20 14.27 -3.66
N GLN A 87 -0.26 13.02 -3.19
CA GLN A 87 0.52 12.58 -2.03
C GLN A 87 2.03 12.67 -2.28
N LEU A 88 2.50 12.32 -3.49
CA LEU A 88 3.92 12.48 -3.88
C LEU A 88 4.46 13.92 -3.77
N LYS A 89 3.60 14.94 -3.90
CA LYS A 89 4.01 16.35 -3.75
C LYS A 89 4.18 16.78 -2.30
N ARG A 90 3.68 15.99 -1.34
CA ARG A 90 3.78 16.31 0.08
C ARG A 90 5.15 15.89 0.60
N LYS A 91 5.69 16.69 1.52
CA LYS A 91 6.94 16.35 2.21
C LYS A 91 6.77 15.19 3.20
N TYR A 92 5.58 15.06 3.79
CA TYR A 92 5.25 14.05 4.79
C TYR A 92 3.79 13.59 4.64
N PRO A 93 3.46 12.34 5.01
CA PRO A 93 2.07 11.90 5.08
C PRO A 93 1.30 12.68 6.16
N LYS A 94 -0.03 12.67 6.06
CA LYS A 94 -0.93 13.27 7.07
C LYS A 94 -1.50 12.21 8.02
N GLY A 95 -2.07 12.66 9.13
CA GLY A 95 -2.77 11.80 10.09
C GLY A 95 -1.81 10.84 10.79
N ARG A 96 -2.33 9.65 11.14
CA ARG A 96 -1.60 8.65 11.93
C ARG A 96 -0.33 8.13 11.25
N LEU A 97 -0.29 8.12 9.91
CA LEU A 97 0.88 7.67 9.15
C LEU A 97 2.09 8.60 9.31
N LYS A 98 1.88 9.87 9.71
CA LYS A 98 2.98 10.82 9.92
C LYS A 98 3.95 10.35 11.01
N SER A 99 3.43 9.95 12.17
CA SER A 99 4.26 9.52 13.30
C SER A 99 5.03 8.24 12.99
N LEU A 100 4.36 7.30 12.29
CA LEU A 100 5.00 6.07 11.83
C LEU A 100 6.13 6.36 10.84
N TYR A 101 5.85 7.20 9.84
CA TYR A 101 6.85 7.62 8.85
C TYR A 101 8.08 8.24 9.51
N GLN A 102 7.89 9.14 10.48
CA GLN A 102 9.00 9.75 11.22
C GLN A 102 9.81 8.72 12.01
N SER A 103 9.15 7.73 12.60
CA SER A 103 9.81 6.66 13.36
C SER A 103 10.66 5.78 12.44
N LEU A 104 10.11 5.36 11.29
CA LEU A 104 10.84 4.57 10.30
C LEU A 104 11.99 5.36 9.67
N LYS A 105 11.80 6.65 9.39
CA LYS A 105 12.88 7.49 8.90
C LYS A 105 14.07 7.53 9.86
N VAL A 106 13.84 7.56 11.17
CA VAL A 106 14.94 7.47 12.15
C VAL A 106 15.58 6.09 12.11
N TYR A 107 14.78 5.02 12.08
CA TYR A 107 15.26 3.64 12.02
C TYR A 107 16.16 3.37 10.80
N PHE A 108 15.77 3.81 9.61
CA PHE A 108 16.51 3.59 8.35
C PHE A 108 17.65 4.59 8.09
N VAL A 109 17.71 5.73 8.81
CA VAL A 109 18.82 6.72 8.68
C VAL A 109 19.95 6.45 9.68
N GLN A 110 19.75 5.55 10.64
CA GLN A 110 20.79 5.16 11.60
C GLN A 110 21.78 4.11 11.07
N GLU A 111 21.74 3.78 9.77
CA GLU A 111 22.76 2.98 9.08
C GLU A 111 23.78 3.84 8.31
#